data_AF-A0A162V2J0-F1
#
_entry.id   AF-A0A162V2J0-F1
#
_cell.length_a   1.000
_cell.length_b   1.000
_cell.length_c   1.000
_cell.angle_alpha   90.00
_cell.angle_beta   90.00
_cell.angle_gamma   90.00
#
_symmetry.space_group_name_H-M   'P 1'
#
loop_
_entity.id
_entity.type
_entity.pdbx_description
1 polymer ?
#
loop_
_entity_poly.entity_id
_entity_poly.type
_entity_poly.pdbx_seq_one_letter_code
_entity_poly.pdbx_strand_id
1 'polypeptide(L)'
;MAQIQATAQVMDDGMNSTASEIPAFLGLTQQQSSLLVALYNETDPEFAQKLPTAMPIAAQQLSQEYEKRNSVAKKLERANVKYVDECTLFETVQQEAVQALSETDMDIDKAAKGLDLDEKNKDCSVHDLLLGSLLYGGLRREPSGPEDRASLSPVASPNFAGAKRLLERAFEKGYTMAAVQIGSLYTQEEKLASGKNLPGQDPKKLALEWYTKAANKCNPMACHKLGFFYENGIGCKQDIKRAIEYYEQAYEQGYPDSAHNLAIIYQGNSGATVNIKDLEKSISYFERAKQWGYAPSSNALGRLYLLMSKDSKVAADAGNPGNDPEEYVITGMELMENAANSGDPDAMLMLGLIFGSKEYGLYDMAKAQNYMELALIRGELEAYNYLVRILRAKMAAKVALEKENADTFEKLSQSDKEKLIRQLAKEAATSTSTATATSESGKHKKCGNSGCQKVEEEENSFKHCGQCQRVAYCSRECQKEHWKSGHKTVCSSTSNGGQ
;
A
#
# COMPACT_ATOMS: atom_id res chain seq x y z
N MET A 1 16.76 0.68 -18.13
CA MET A 1 17.40 -0.59 -18.54
C MET A 1 18.92 -0.63 -18.42
N ALA A 2 19.63 0.48 -18.15
CA ALA A 2 21.11 0.47 -18.10
C ALA A 2 21.76 0.21 -16.72
N GLN A 3 20.99 0.05 -15.63
CA GLN A 3 21.53 -0.21 -14.28
C GLN A 3 21.46 -1.68 -13.84
N ILE A 4 20.90 -2.59 -14.66
CA ILE A 4 20.67 -4.00 -14.29
C ILE A 4 21.68 -4.94 -14.98
N GLN A 5 22.44 -4.48 -15.98
CA GLN A 5 23.44 -5.33 -16.64
C GLN A 5 24.77 -5.46 -15.87
N ALA A 6 24.99 -4.68 -14.81
CA ALA A 6 26.24 -4.74 -14.04
C ALA A 6 26.30 -5.89 -13.01
N THR A 7 25.20 -6.60 -12.76
CA THR A 7 25.15 -7.68 -11.73
C THR A 7 25.28 -9.09 -12.29
N ALA A 8 25.45 -9.26 -13.61
CA ALA A 8 25.55 -10.59 -14.25
C ALA A 8 26.98 -11.04 -14.61
N GLN A 9 28.01 -10.28 -14.26
CA GLN A 9 29.42 -10.59 -14.58
C GLN A 9 30.33 -10.60 -13.34
N VAL A 10 29.98 -11.38 -12.30
CA VAL A 10 30.96 -11.85 -11.31
C VAL A 10 30.53 -13.23 -10.80
N MET A 11 30.69 -14.25 -11.62
CA MET A 11 30.60 -15.65 -11.19
C MET A 11 31.62 -16.49 -11.96
N ASP A 12 32.90 -16.16 -11.80
CA ASP A 12 33.99 -17.13 -11.88
C ASP A 12 35.21 -16.53 -11.19
N ASP A 13 35.44 -16.91 -9.94
CA ASP A 13 36.77 -17.17 -9.37
C ASP A 13 36.73 -17.23 -7.83
N GLY A 14 37.23 -18.35 -7.31
CA GLY A 14 37.98 -18.38 -6.06
C GLY A 14 37.17 -18.40 -4.76
N MET A 15 37.10 -19.58 -4.16
CA MET A 15 36.86 -19.75 -2.72
C MET A 15 37.70 -18.78 -1.88
N ASN A 16 37.07 -17.77 -1.29
CA ASN A 16 37.51 -17.20 -0.02
C ASN A 16 36.32 -16.57 0.71
N SER A 17 36.09 -17.07 1.92
CA SER A 17 34.99 -16.72 2.82
C SER A 17 35.13 -15.31 3.39
N THR A 18 34.41 -14.36 2.80
CA THR A 18 33.87 -13.20 3.52
C THR A 18 32.35 -13.24 3.31
N ALA A 19 31.57 -13.13 4.38
CA ALA A 19 30.11 -13.13 4.28
C ALA A 19 29.69 -11.99 3.35
N SER A 20 29.23 -12.32 2.14
CA SER A 20 28.73 -11.35 1.17
C SER A 20 27.61 -10.55 1.82
N GLU A 21 27.84 -9.26 2.05
CA GLU A 21 26.82 -8.37 2.61
C GLU A 21 25.59 -8.35 1.68
N ILE A 22 24.40 -8.59 2.24
CA ILE A 22 23.15 -8.57 1.47
C ILE A 22 22.86 -7.11 1.07
N PRO A 23 22.74 -6.80 -0.23
CA PRO A 23 22.46 -5.44 -0.67
C PRO A 23 21.03 -5.02 -0.31
N ALA A 24 20.81 -3.71 -0.22
CA ALA A 24 19.47 -3.14 -0.06
C ALA A 24 18.57 -3.50 -1.25
N PHE A 25 17.34 -3.95 -0.99
CA PHE A 25 16.34 -4.27 -2.02
C PHE A 25 14.93 -3.79 -1.63
N LEU A 26 14.03 -3.63 -2.61
CA LEU A 26 12.62 -3.23 -2.41
C LEU A 26 12.44 -1.93 -1.57
N GLY A 27 13.38 -0.99 -1.68
CA GLY A 27 13.34 0.26 -0.90
C GLY A 27 13.69 0.11 0.58
N LEU A 28 14.11 -1.08 1.02
CA LEU A 28 14.58 -1.35 2.38
C LEU A 28 16.02 -0.86 2.57
N THR A 29 16.39 -0.57 3.81
CA THR A 29 17.80 -0.38 4.17
C THR A 29 18.57 -1.70 4.08
N GLN A 30 19.89 -1.63 4.00
CA GLN A 30 20.76 -2.81 4.02
C GLN A 30 20.52 -3.68 5.27
N GLN A 31 20.28 -3.04 6.42
CA GLN A 31 19.97 -3.71 7.68
C GLN A 31 18.61 -4.43 7.62
N GLN A 32 17.58 -3.77 7.09
CA GLN A 32 16.25 -4.37 6.93
C GLN A 32 16.29 -5.55 5.96
N SER A 33 17.02 -5.40 4.86
CA SER A 33 17.23 -6.44 3.85
C SER A 33 17.93 -7.67 4.44
N SER A 34 19.02 -7.44 5.18
CA SER A 34 19.75 -8.50 5.89
C SER A 34 18.87 -9.23 6.92
N LEU A 35 18.10 -8.49 7.73
CA LEU A 35 17.21 -9.08 8.73
C LEU A 35 16.11 -9.93 8.07
N LEU A 36 15.50 -9.42 6.99
CA LEU A 36 14.43 -10.13 6.29
C LEU A 36 14.93 -11.47 5.75
N VAL A 37 16.08 -11.47 5.06
CA VAL A 37 16.69 -12.70 4.54
C VAL A 37 17.05 -13.68 5.65
N ALA A 38 17.61 -13.20 6.76
CA ALA A 38 17.92 -14.06 7.91
C ALA A 38 16.66 -14.75 8.44
N LEU A 39 15.56 -14.01 8.62
CA LEU A 39 14.28 -14.57 9.09
C LEU A 39 13.69 -15.59 8.11
N TYR A 40 13.84 -15.35 6.80
CA TYR A 40 13.43 -16.33 5.81
C TYR A 40 14.28 -17.58 5.83
N ASN A 41 15.61 -17.48 5.91
CA ASN A 41 16.48 -18.67 5.94
C ASN A 41 16.16 -19.59 7.14
N GLU A 42 15.77 -19.00 8.27
CA GLU A 42 15.34 -19.76 9.45
C GLU A 42 13.99 -20.47 9.26
N THR A 43 13.09 -19.88 8.47
CA THR A 43 11.74 -20.41 8.25
C THR A 43 11.62 -21.31 7.00
N ASP A 44 12.42 -21.04 5.98
CA ASP A 44 12.58 -21.78 4.72
C ASP A 44 14.07 -21.76 4.31
N PRO A 45 14.85 -22.82 4.61
CA PRO A 45 16.28 -22.90 4.29
C PRO A 45 16.61 -22.84 2.80
N GLU A 46 15.65 -23.14 1.90
CA GLU A 46 15.85 -23.02 0.45
C GLU A 46 15.59 -21.60 -0.07
N PHE A 47 15.04 -20.71 0.75
CA PHE A 47 14.65 -19.37 0.34
C PHE A 47 15.83 -18.53 -0.13
N ALA A 48 16.98 -18.62 0.55
CA ALA A 48 18.20 -17.92 0.16
C ALA A 48 18.62 -18.21 -1.30
N GLN A 49 18.38 -19.44 -1.77
CA GLN A 49 18.71 -19.86 -3.13
C GLN A 49 17.73 -19.29 -4.18
N LYS A 50 16.51 -18.93 -3.77
CA LYS A 50 15.41 -18.45 -4.63
C LYS A 50 15.25 -16.92 -4.63
N LEU A 51 15.80 -16.24 -3.62
CA LEU A 51 15.73 -14.79 -3.44
C LEU A 51 16.24 -13.96 -4.64
N PRO A 52 17.39 -14.29 -5.28
CA PRO A 52 17.97 -13.42 -6.32
C PRO A 52 17.14 -13.36 -7.61
N THR A 53 16.22 -14.30 -7.82
CA THR A 53 15.52 -14.49 -9.09
C THR A 53 14.00 -14.42 -8.97
N ALA A 54 13.37 -14.95 -7.92
CA ALA A 54 11.91 -15.06 -7.88
C ALA A 54 11.22 -13.76 -7.46
N MET A 55 11.65 -13.14 -6.35
CA MET A 55 10.97 -11.97 -5.76
C MET A 55 11.08 -10.70 -6.62
N PRO A 56 12.27 -10.34 -7.15
CA PRO A 56 12.41 -9.16 -8.00
C PRO A 56 11.68 -9.29 -9.35
N ILE A 57 11.66 -10.48 -9.95
CA ILE A 57 10.94 -10.72 -11.22
C ILE A 57 9.43 -10.66 -10.99
N ALA A 58 8.91 -11.29 -9.94
CA ALA A 58 7.49 -11.21 -9.58
C ALA A 58 7.08 -9.76 -9.30
N ALA A 59 7.93 -9.00 -8.58
CA ALA A 59 7.73 -7.58 -8.32
C ALA A 59 7.63 -6.75 -9.61
N GLN A 60 8.56 -6.99 -10.53
CA GLN A 60 8.58 -6.30 -11.81
C GLN A 60 7.32 -6.61 -12.64
N GLN A 61 6.92 -7.89 -12.71
CA GLN A 61 5.73 -8.31 -13.46
C GLN A 61 4.44 -7.70 -12.88
N LEU A 62 4.27 -7.77 -11.56
CA LEU A 62 3.12 -7.16 -10.87
C LEU A 62 3.08 -5.64 -11.06
N SER A 63 4.23 -4.95 -11.03
CA SER A 63 4.28 -3.51 -11.29
C SER A 63 3.90 -3.16 -12.72
N GLN A 64 4.44 -3.87 -13.71
CA GLN A 64 4.14 -3.61 -15.12
C GLN A 64 2.67 -3.83 -15.45
N GLU A 65 2.07 -4.91 -14.95
CA GLU A 65 0.64 -5.19 -15.12
C GLU A 65 -0.23 -4.09 -14.49
N TYR A 66 0.09 -3.67 -13.28
CA TYR A 66 -0.64 -2.60 -12.59
C TYR A 66 -0.50 -1.24 -13.31
N GLU A 67 0.71 -0.87 -13.71
CA GLU A 67 0.99 0.37 -14.44
C GLU A 67 0.23 0.44 -15.77
N LYS A 68 0.16 -0.68 -16.51
CA LYS A 68 -0.66 -0.77 -17.73
C LYS A 68 -2.13 -0.50 -17.44
N ARG A 69 -2.69 -1.14 -16.39
CA ARG A 69 -4.09 -1.00 -15.99
C ARG A 69 -4.44 0.39 -15.47
N ASN A 70 -3.48 1.07 -14.83
CA ASN A 70 -3.66 2.39 -14.22
C ASN A 70 -3.04 3.54 -15.05
N SER A 71 -2.67 3.28 -16.30
CA SER A 71 -2.08 4.27 -17.20
C SER A 71 -3.07 5.37 -17.57
N VAL A 72 -2.54 6.56 -17.92
CA VAL A 72 -3.37 7.69 -18.36
C VAL A 72 -4.18 7.31 -19.61
N ALA A 73 -3.57 6.61 -20.57
CA ALA A 73 -4.26 6.09 -21.74
C ALA A 73 -5.45 5.20 -21.36
N LYS A 74 -5.27 4.27 -20.41
CA LYS A 74 -6.34 3.37 -19.96
C LYS A 74 -7.48 4.11 -19.26
N LYS A 75 -7.17 5.19 -18.54
CA LYS A 75 -8.17 6.07 -17.89
C LYS A 75 -8.97 6.88 -18.91
N LEU A 76 -8.37 7.23 -20.03
CA LEU A 76 -8.99 8.03 -21.09
C LEU A 76 -9.72 7.21 -22.15
N GLU A 77 -9.56 5.88 -22.17
CA GLU A 77 -10.20 4.97 -23.13
C GLU A 77 -11.74 5.15 -23.21
N ARG A 78 -12.36 5.60 -22.11
CA ARG A 78 -13.81 5.86 -22.00
C ARG A 78 -14.20 7.31 -22.23
N ALA A 79 -13.22 8.20 -22.27
CA ALA A 79 -13.42 9.61 -22.55
C ALA A 79 -13.64 9.84 -24.05
N ASN A 80 -13.91 11.08 -24.42
CA ASN A 80 -13.92 11.47 -25.82
C ASN A 80 -12.61 11.05 -26.51
N VAL A 81 -12.73 10.41 -27.69
CA VAL A 81 -11.62 9.89 -28.50
C VAL A 81 -10.50 10.91 -28.68
N LYS A 82 -10.85 12.20 -28.78
CA LYS A 82 -9.88 13.30 -28.85
C LYS A 82 -8.79 13.21 -27.78
N TYR A 83 -9.13 12.89 -26.53
CA TYR A 83 -8.16 12.86 -25.43
C TYR A 83 -7.27 11.61 -25.48
N VAL A 84 -7.78 10.50 -26.02
CA VAL A 84 -6.98 9.31 -26.30
C VAL A 84 -5.96 9.65 -27.39
N ASP A 85 -6.39 10.30 -28.48
CA ASP A 85 -5.52 10.73 -29.57
C ASP A 85 -4.42 11.70 -29.08
N GLU A 86 -4.78 12.66 -28.22
CA GLU A 86 -3.80 13.56 -27.60
C GLU A 86 -2.77 12.80 -26.76
N CYS A 87 -3.20 11.81 -25.98
CA CYS A 87 -2.29 10.98 -25.19
C CYS A 87 -1.38 10.10 -26.05
N THR A 88 -1.93 9.43 -27.06
CA THR A 88 -1.16 8.59 -27.99
C THR A 88 -0.15 9.43 -28.77
N LEU A 89 -0.54 10.64 -29.20
CA LEU A 89 0.39 11.57 -29.83
C LEU A 89 1.54 11.93 -28.89
N PHE A 90 1.24 12.26 -27.62
CA PHE A 90 2.28 12.58 -26.64
C PHE A 90 3.27 11.43 -26.44
N GLU A 91 2.77 10.21 -26.24
CA GLU A 91 3.58 9.02 -26.02
C GLU A 91 4.47 8.72 -27.23
N THR A 92 3.93 8.86 -28.43
CA THR A 92 4.67 8.70 -29.69
C THR A 92 5.79 9.73 -29.80
N VAL A 93 5.46 11.01 -29.63
CA VAL A 93 6.44 12.10 -29.68
C VAL A 93 7.51 11.97 -28.60
N GLN A 94 7.16 11.46 -27.42
CA GLN A 94 8.12 11.20 -26.35
C GLN A 94 9.10 10.09 -26.72
N GLN A 95 8.64 9.00 -27.34
CA GLN A 95 9.51 7.93 -27.84
C GLN A 95 10.43 8.44 -28.94
N GLU A 96 9.91 9.22 -29.87
CA GLU A 96 10.71 9.86 -30.94
C GLU A 96 11.77 10.81 -30.38
N ALA A 97 11.43 11.62 -29.38
CA ALA A 97 12.40 12.52 -28.74
C ALA A 97 13.56 11.73 -28.10
N VAL A 98 13.26 10.63 -27.42
CA VAL A 98 14.26 9.75 -26.81
C VAL A 98 15.12 9.09 -27.89
N GLN A 99 14.51 8.60 -28.97
CA GLN A 99 15.22 7.99 -30.08
C GLN A 99 16.14 9.00 -30.77
N ALA A 100 15.63 10.20 -31.10
CA ALA A 100 16.41 11.26 -31.75
C ALA A 100 17.62 11.65 -30.90
N LEU A 101 17.46 11.82 -29.59
CA LEU A 101 18.58 12.09 -28.68
C LEU A 101 19.59 10.94 -28.63
N SER A 102 19.13 9.69 -28.64
CA SER A 102 20.01 8.53 -28.64
C SER A 102 20.83 8.42 -29.94
N GLU A 103 20.28 8.83 -31.08
CA GLU A 103 20.94 8.79 -32.38
C GLU A 103 21.91 9.96 -32.59
N THR A 104 21.78 11.03 -31.80
CA THR A 104 22.60 12.25 -31.92
C THR A 104 23.61 12.42 -30.79
N ASP A 105 23.97 11.35 -30.05
CA ASP A 105 24.86 11.42 -28.90
C ASP A 105 24.38 12.44 -27.84
N MET A 106 23.06 12.52 -27.62
CA MET A 106 22.37 13.46 -26.74
C MET A 106 22.54 14.95 -27.14
N ASP A 107 22.94 15.22 -28.38
CA ASP A 107 23.05 16.57 -28.95
C ASP A 107 21.66 17.07 -29.39
N ILE A 108 21.15 18.08 -28.66
CA ILE A 108 19.79 18.60 -28.84
C ILE A 108 19.65 19.35 -30.15
N ASP A 109 20.65 20.15 -30.55
CA ASP A 109 20.56 20.94 -31.77
C ASP A 109 20.58 20.03 -33.01
N LYS A 110 21.30 18.90 -32.94
CA LYS A 110 21.21 17.86 -33.96
C LYS A 110 19.87 17.13 -33.92
N ALA A 111 19.36 16.77 -32.73
CA ALA A 111 18.08 16.07 -32.58
C ALA A 111 16.89 16.91 -33.06
N ALA A 112 16.96 18.24 -32.88
CA ALA A 112 15.94 19.18 -33.33
C ALA A 112 16.08 19.59 -34.81
N LYS A 113 17.09 19.09 -35.52
CA LYS A 113 17.36 19.48 -36.90
C LYS A 113 16.21 19.07 -37.81
N GLY A 114 15.61 20.06 -38.48
CA GLY A 114 14.48 19.84 -39.39
C GLY A 114 13.12 20.13 -38.77
N LEU A 115 13.05 20.39 -37.46
CA LEU A 115 11.84 20.90 -36.83
C LEU A 115 11.61 22.36 -37.22
N ASP A 116 10.40 22.65 -37.69
CA ASP A 116 9.99 24.03 -37.97
C ASP A 116 9.38 24.65 -36.71
N LEU A 117 10.22 25.35 -35.94
CA LEU A 117 9.83 25.95 -34.67
C LEU A 117 9.68 27.47 -34.75
N ASP A 118 9.76 28.08 -35.94
CA ASP A 118 9.71 29.54 -36.11
C ASP A 118 8.41 30.10 -35.52
N GLU A 119 8.53 31.11 -34.66
CA GLU A 119 7.39 31.80 -34.05
C GLU A 119 6.51 32.51 -35.10
N LYS A 120 7.09 32.88 -36.25
CA LYS A 120 6.36 33.51 -37.36
C LYS A 120 5.61 32.51 -38.22
N ASN A 121 6.02 31.25 -38.22
CA ASN A 121 5.31 30.22 -38.98
C ASN A 121 4.09 29.72 -38.21
N LYS A 122 2.91 30.02 -38.75
CA LYS A 122 1.62 29.60 -38.18
C LYS A 122 1.24 28.16 -38.54
N ASP A 123 1.89 27.57 -39.55
CA ASP A 123 1.58 26.24 -40.06
C ASP A 123 2.36 25.11 -39.35
N CYS A 124 3.19 25.46 -38.36
CA CYS A 124 3.90 24.50 -37.51
C CYS A 124 2.92 23.45 -36.92
N SER A 125 3.30 22.17 -36.98
CA SER A 125 2.45 21.07 -36.54
C SER A 125 2.44 20.96 -35.01
N VAL A 126 1.38 20.39 -34.43
CA VAL A 126 1.35 20.08 -32.98
C VAL A 126 2.48 19.11 -32.61
N HIS A 127 2.78 18.16 -33.51
CA HIS A 127 3.86 17.19 -33.34
C HIS A 127 5.22 17.88 -33.16
N ASP A 128 5.61 18.79 -34.06
CA ASP A 128 6.90 19.50 -33.99
C ASP A 128 7.01 20.35 -32.71
N LEU A 129 5.93 21.01 -32.31
CA LEU A 129 5.88 21.79 -31.08
C LEU A 129 6.11 20.93 -29.83
N LEU A 130 5.49 19.75 -29.78
CA LEU A 130 5.68 18.81 -28.68
C LEU A 130 7.10 18.24 -28.67
N LEU A 131 7.60 17.82 -29.83
CA LEU A 131 8.94 17.26 -29.96
C LEU A 131 10.00 18.28 -29.55
N GLY A 132 9.90 19.51 -30.07
CA GLY A 132 10.77 20.62 -29.67
C GLY A 132 10.68 20.91 -28.17
N SER A 133 9.47 20.90 -27.58
CA SER A 133 9.31 21.13 -26.15
C SER A 133 10.04 20.09 -25.30
N LEU A 134 9.93 18.81 -25.66
CA LEU A 134 10.60 17.71 -24.95
C LEU A 134 12.12 17.79 -25.08
N LEU A 135 12.61 18.03 -26.30
CA LEU A 135 14.04 18.13 -26.59
C LEU A 135 14.69 19.29 -25.81
N TYR A 136 14.10 20.48 -25.85
CA TYR A 136 14.67 21.65 -25.17
C TYR A 136 14.39 21.64 -23.66
N GLY A 137 13.21 21.19 -23.22
CA GLY A 137 12.78 21.23 -21.82
C GLY A 137 13.43 20.20 -20.89
N GLY A 138 14.00 19.13 -21.46
CA GLY A 138 14.62 18.02 -20.71
C GLY A 138 15.96 18.34 -20.04
N LEU A 139 16.63 19.44 -20.44
CA LEU A 139 17.93 19.80 -19.88
C LEU A 139 17.86 20.16 -18.39
N ARG A 140 18.68 19.49 -17.58
CA ARG A 140 18.86 19.75 -16.15
C ARG A 140 20.34 19.90 -15.85
N ARG A 141 20.68 20.74 -14.87
CA ARG A 141 22.03 20.73 -14.29
C ARG A 141 22.20 19.51 -13.40
N GLU A 142 23.42 19.00 -13.30
CA GLU A 142 23.73 17.95 -12.34
C GLU A 142 23.46 18.43 -10.90
N PRO A 143 22.85 17.60 -10.05
CA PRO A 143 22.66 17.93 -8.64
C PRO A 143 24.01 18.10 -7.95
N SER A 144 24.18 19.16 -7.15
CA SER A 144 25.40 19.35 -6.37
C SER A 144 25.51 18.39 -5.16
N GLY A 145 24.48 17.58 -4.91
CA GLY A 145 24.40 16.59 -3.85
C GLY A 145 22.97 16.07 -3.66
N PRO A 146 22.75 15.09 -2.75
CA PRO A 146 21.43 14.47 -2.52
C PRO A 146 20.33 15.46 -2.10
N GLU A 147 20.72 16.57 -1.46
CA GLU A 147 19.81 17.61 -0.96
C GLU A 147 19.41 18.63 -2.05
N ASP A 148 20.10 18.66 -3.19
CA ASP A 148 19.85 19.62 -4.28
C ASP A 148 18.70 19.16 -5.19
N ARG A 149 17.52 18.94 -4.60
CA ARG A 149 16.31 18.56 -5.34
C ARG A 149 15.81 19.68 -6.27
N ALA A 150 16.24 20.92 -6.04
CA ALA A 150 15.89 22.06 -6.88
C ALA A 150 16.43 21.90 -8.31
N SER A 151 17.62 21.30 -8.47
CA SER A 151 18.21 20.97 -9.77
C SER A 151 17.40 19.97 -10.59
N LEU A 152 16.63 19.09 -9.93
CA LEU A 152 15.86 18.02 -10.55
C LEU A 152 14.52 18.51 -11.13
N SER A 153 14.05 19.68 -10.71
CA SER A 153 12.75 20.19 -11.12
C SER A 153 12.69 20.51 -12.62
N PRO A 154 11.65 20.05 -13.35
CA PRO A 154 10.79 20.88 -14.16
C PRO A 154 11.35 22.13 -14.83
N VAL A 155 11.39 23.11 -13.94
CA VAL A 155 11.45 24.53 -14.22
C VAL A 155 12.88 25.02 -14.15
N ALA A 156 13.80 24.23 -13.56
CA ALA A 156 15.22 24.54 -13.50
C ALA A 156 15.94 24.40 -14.86
N SER A 157 15.25 23.95 -15.91
CA SER A 157 15.85 23.85 -17.25
C SER A 157 16.19 25.26 -17.76
N PRO A 158 17.40 25.48 -18.30
CA PRO A 158 17.75 26.77 -18.90
C PRO A 158 16.81 27.14 -20.07
N ASN A 159 16.22 26.12 -20.72
CA ASN A 159 15.33 26.29 -21.86
C ASN A 159 13.84 26.15 -21.47
N PHE A 160 13.51 26.09 -20.18
CA PHE A 160 12.13 25.92 -19.72
C PHE A 160 11.17 26.95 -20.33
N ALA A 161 11.60 28.22 -20.41
CA ALA A 161 10.77 29.27 -20.99
C ALA A 161 10.44 29.02 -22.46
N GLY A 162 11.41 28.55 -23.26
CA GLY A 162 11.20 28.18 -24.67
C GLY A 162 10.32 26.94 -24.80
N ALA A 163 10.63 25.88 -24.06
CA ALA A 163 9.85 24.64 -24.04
C ALA A 163 8.39 24.88 -23.64
N LYS A 164 8.15 25.74 -22.65
CA LYS A 164 6.82 26.17 -22.23
C LYS A 164 6.09 26.91 -23.36
N ARG A 165 6.74 27.87 -24.05
CA ARG A 165 6.11 28.57 -25.19
C ARG A 165 5.66 27.62 -26.29
N LEU A 166 6.44 26.56 -26.57
CA LEU A 166 6.04 25.53 -27.54
C LEU A 166 4.78 24.78 -27.08
N LEU A 167 4.68 24.44 -25.79
CA LEU A 167 3.45 23.87 -25.22
C LEU A 167 2.27 24.85 -25.27
N GLU A 168 2.50 26.14 -25.05
CA GLU A 168 1.45 27.17 -25.17
C GLU A 168 0.90 27.23 -26.60
N ARG A 169 1.79 27.22 -27.60
CA ARG A 169 1.40 27.15 -29.03
C ARG A 169 0.64 25.87 -29.36
N ALA A 170 1.06 24.72 -28.82
CA ALA A 170 0.35 23.46 -29.00
C ALA A 170 -1.06 23.52 -28.42
N PHE A 171 -1.20 24.12 -27.22
CA PHE A 171 -2.50 24.34 -26.59
C PHE A 171 -3.41 25.27 -27.41
N GLU A 172 -2.86 26.35 -27.96
CA GLU A 172 -3.59 27.27 -28.86
C GLU A 172 -4.11 26.57 -30.13
N LYS A 173 -3.37 25.57 -30.62
CA LYS A 173 -3.78 24.69 -31.73
C LYS A 173 -4.79 23.60 -31.33
N GLY A 174 -5.23 23.58 -30.07
CA GLY A 174 -6.30 22.71 -29.60
C GLY A 174 -5.85 21.44 -28.88
N TYR A 175 -4.54 21.22 -28.73
CA TYR A 175 -3.96 20.11 -27.98
C TYR A 175 -4.01 20.40 -26.47
N THR A 176 -5.08 19.97 -25.81
CA THR A 176 -5.41 20.36 -24.44
C THR A 176 -4.42 19.81 -23.41
N MET A 177 -3.84 18.64 -23.70
CA MET A 177 -2.86 17.99 -22.87
C MET A 177 -1.61 18.85 -22.62
N ALA A 178 -1.23 19.76 -23.53
CA ALA A 178 -0.09 20.67 -23.29
C ALA A 178 -0.30 21.56 -22.05
N ALA A 179 -1.50 22.08 -21.83
CA ALA A 179 -1.81 22.84 -20.63
C ALA A 179 -1.76 21.97 -19.36
N VAL A 180 -2.16 20.70 -19.46
CA VAL A 180 -2.03 19.73 -18.35
C VAL A 180 -0.56 19.42 -18.05
N GLN A 181 0.27 19.31 -19.09
CA GLN A 181 1.71 19.14 -18.93
C GLN A 181 2.32 20.36 -18.22
N ILE A 182 2.03 21.59 -18.67
CA ILE A 182 2.52 22.81 -18.00
C ILE A 182 2.11 22.84 -16.52
N GLY A 183 0.84 22.53 -16.21
CA GLY A 183 0.37 22.43 -14.82
C GLY A 183 1.12 21.37 -13.99
N SER A 184 1.46 20.24 -14.62
CA SER A 184 2.25 19.17 -14.00
C SER A 184 3.69 19.58 -13.74
N LEU A 185 4.33 20.35 -14.63
CA LEU A 185 5.68 20.88 -14.42
C LEU A 185 5.72 21.81 -13.19
N TYR A 186 4.72 22.67 -13.01
CA TYR A 186 4.61 23.52 -11.82
C TYR A 186 4.31 22.74 -10.54
N THR A 187 3.49 21.68 -10.62
CA THR A 187 3.24 20.79 -9.49
C THR A 187 4.53 20.07 -9.06
N GLN A 188 5.36 19.66 -10.02
CA GLN A 188 6.66 19.05 -9.76
C GLN A 188 7.66 20.05 -9.18
N GLU A 189 7.66 21.31 -9.64
CA GLU A 189 8.45 22.38 -9.05
C GLU A 189 8.15 22.58 -7.57
N GLU A 190 6.87 22.60 -7.18
CA GLU A 190 6.51 22.65 -5.76
C GLU A 190 7.03 21.43 -4.99
N LYS A 191 6.83 20.23 -5.53
CA LYS A 191 7.20 18.97 -4.86
C LYS A 191 8.72 18.81 -4.68
N LEU A 192 9.51 19.22 -5.67
CA LEU A 192 10.95 18.99 -5.71
C LEU A 192 11.75 20.18 -5.18
N ALA A 193 11.29 21.40 -5.44
CA ALA A 193 12.06 22.62 -5.22
C ALA A 193 11.35 23.65 -4.34
N SER A 194 10.08 23.44 -3.97
CA SER A 194 9.28 24.38 -3.19
C SER A 194 9.28 25.80 -3.78
N GLY A 195 9.24 25.90 -5.12
CA GLY A 195 9.22 27.17 -5.84
C GLY A 195 10.56 27.91 -5.93
N LYS A 196 11.68 27.30 -5.51
CA LYS A 196 13.02 27.93 -5.58
C LYS A 196 13.42 28.37 -6.99
N ASN A 197 12.90 27.73 -8.04
CA ASN A 197 13.20 28.10 -9.43
C ASN A 197 12.23 29.16 -10.00
N LEU A 198 11.26 29.64 -9.21
CA LEU A 198 10.24 30.60 -9.62
C LEU A 198 10.20 31.82 -8.68
N PRO A 199 11.17 32.75 -8.80
CA PRO A 199 11.26 33.89 -7.89
C PRO A 199 9.99 34.77 -7.99
N GLY A 200 9.32 34.96 -6.85
CA GLY A 200 8.13 35.81 -6.74
C GLY A 200 6.84 35.21 -7.30
N GLN A 201 6.83 33.94 -7.69
CA GLN A 201 5.65 33.24 -8.19
C GLN A 201 5.35 32.00 -7.35
N ASP A 202 4.07 31.69 -7.17
CA ASP A 202 3.62 30.50 -6.45
C ASP A 202 3.35 29.38 -7.47
N PRO A 203 4.14 28.29 -7.48
CA PRO A 203 3.96 27.18 -8.42
C PRO A 203 2.56 26.56 -8.32
N LYS A 204 1.94 26.53 -7.13
CA LYS A 204 0.60 25.97 -6.94
C LYS A 204 -0.46 26.80 -7.66
N LYS A 205 -0.35 28.13 -7.60
CA LYS A 205 -1.26 29.04 -8.31
C LYS A 205 -1.11 28.90 -9.82
N LEU A 206 0.12 28.84 -10.31
CA LEU A 206 0.39 28.63 -11.73
C LEU A 206 -0.17 27.27 -12.21
N ALA A 207 0.04 26.20 -11.45
CA ALA A 207 -0.53 24.89 -11.76
C ALA A 207 -2.07 24.94 -11.84
N LEU A 208 -2.73 25.57 -10.86
CA LEU A 208 -4.17 25.77 -10.84
C LEU A 208 -4.67 26.52 -12.10
N GLU A 209 -4.00 27.61 -12.47
CA GLU A 209 -4.34 28.39 -13.67
C GLU A 209 -4.26 27.57 -14.95
N TRP A 210 -3.22 26.76 -15.10
CA TRP A 210 -3.04 25.90 -16.28
C TRP A 210 -4.02 24.74 -16.33
N TYR A 211 -4.30 24.10 -15.20
CA TYR A 211 -5.37 23.11 -15.13
C TYR A 211 -6.73 23.74 -15.43
N THR A 212 -6.99 24.97 -14.99
CA THR A 212 -8.21 25.72 -15.33
C THR A 212 -8.35 25.93 -16.83
N LYS A 213 -7.27 26.33 -17.52
CA LYS A 213 -7.27 26.49 -18.99
C LYS A 213 -7.61 25.18 -19.70
N ALA A 214 -7.05 24.05 -19.27
CA ALA A 214 -7.32 22.74 -19.87
C ALA A 214 -8.74 22.23 -19.54
N ALA A 215 -9.22 22.41 -18.31
CA ALA A 215 -10.57 22.04 -17.89
C ALA A 215 -11.66 22.85 -18.62
N ASN A 216 -11.40 24.12 -18.94
CA ASN A 216 -12.29 24.93 -19.77
C ASN A 216 -12.42 24.40 -21.22
N LYS A 217 -11.55 23.47 -21.63
CA LYS A 217 -11.64 22.69 -22.87
C LYS A 217 -12.14 21.26 -22.62
N CYS A 218 -12.82 21.05 -21.50
CA CYS A 218 -13.41 19.80 -21.02
C CYS A 218 -12.42 18.64 -20.85
N ASN A 219 -11.11 18.92 -20.71
CA ASN A 219 -10.12 17.86 -20.53
C ASN A 219 -10.36 17.12 -19.20
N PRO A 220 -10.69 15.81 -19.22
CA PRO A 220 -11.09 15.08 -18.00
C PRO A 220 -9.97 14.95 -16.98
N MET A 221 -8.71 14.81 -17.44
CA MET A 221 -7.56 14.79 -16.53
C MET A 221 -7.37 16.15 -15.85
N ALA A 222 -7.56 17.26 -16.57
CA ALA A 222 -7.51 18.59 -15.99
C ALA A 222 -8.64 18.84 -14.99
N CYS A 223 -9.87 18.44 -15.32
CA CYS A 223 -11.02 18.51 -14.41
C CYS A 223 -10.73 17.71 -13.14
N HIS A 224 -10.22 16.47 -13.25
CA HIS A 224 -9.79 15.69 -12.09
C HIS A 224 -8.74 16.42 -11.24
N LYS A 225 -7.69 16.99 -11.87
CA LYS A 225 -6.66 17.74 -11.15
C LYS A 225 -7.20 18.98 -10.45
N LEU A 226 -8.14 19.70 -11.06
CA LEU A 226 -8.82 20.82 -10.41
C LEU A 226 -9.67 20.38 -9.23
N GLY A 227 -10.39 19.27 -9.36
CA GLY A 227 -11.13 18.66 -8.26
C GLY A 227 -10.22 18.45 -7.05
N PHE A 228 -9.06 17.84 -7.29
CA PHE A 228 -8.04 17.61 -6.25
C PHE A 228 -7.48 18.91 -5.65
N PHE A 229 -7.24 19.94 -6.48
CA PHE A 229 -6.73 21.22 -6.01
C PHE A 229 -7.74 21.93 -5.10
N TYR A 230 -9.02 21.96 -5.48
CA TYR A 230 -10.07 22.56 -4.66
C TYR A 230 -10.36 21.75 -3.39
N GLU A 231 -10.31 20.42 -3.48
CA GLU A 231 -10.50 19.54 -2.34
C GLU A 231 -9.45 19.78 -1.25
N ASN A 232 -8.20 20.02 -1.65
CA ASN A 232 -7.06 20.14 -0.75
C ASN A 232 -6.61 21.59 -0.52
N GLY A 233 -7.26 22.58 -1.15
CA GLY A 233 -6.85 23.99 -1.06
C GLY A 233 -5.45 24.26 -1.64
N ILE A 234 -5.07 23.57 -2.71
CA ILE A 234 -3.75 23.71 -3.33
C ILE A 234 -3.77 24.94 -4.24
N GLY A 235 -2.98 25.97 -3.90
CA GLY A 235 -2.92 27.22 -4.66
C GLY A 235 -4.20 28.07 -4.60
N CYS A 236 -5.20 27.65 -3.84
CA CYS A 236 -6.48 28.33 -3.65
C CYS A 236 -7.07 28.04 -2.26
N LYS A 237 -8.19 28.68 -1.91
CA LYS A 237 -8.95 28.27 -0.72
C LYS A 237 -9.63 26.94 -0.99
N GLN A 238 -9.64 26.06 0.01
CA GLN A 238 -10.38 24.80 -0.05
C GLN A 238 -11.86 25.06 -0.37
N ASP A 239 -12.40 24.31 -1.32
CA ASP A 239 -13.79 24.41 -1.77
C ASP A 239 -14.30 23.05 -2.25
N ILE A 240 -14.94 22.30 -1.36
CA ILE A 240 -15.43 20.95 -1.67
C ILE A 240 -16.55 20.95 -2.71
N LYS A 241 -17.36 22.01 -2.78
CA LYS A 241 -18.44 22.08 -3.78
C LYS A 241 -17.86 22.18 -5.18
N ARG A 242 -16.86 23.06 -5.37
CA ARG A 242 -16.11 23.11 -6.63
C ARG A 242 -15.37 21.82 -6.91
N ALA A 243 -14.80 21.18 -5.88
CA ALA A 243 -14.14 19.89 -6.07
C ALA A 243 -15.11 18.85 -6.67
N ILE A 244 -16.32 18.73 -6.09
CA ILE A 244 -17.39 17.86 -6.60
C ILE A 244 -17.73 18.23 -8.05
N GLU A 245 -17.97 19.51 -8.35
CA GLU A 245 -18.32 19.95 -9.71
C GLU A 245 -17.27 19.54 -10.76
N TYR A 246 -15.97 19.69 -10.45
CA TYR A 246 -14.90 19.30 -11.36
C TYR A 246 -14.69 17.79 -11.44
N TYR A 247 -14.86 17.08 -10.31
CA TYR A 247 -14.82 15.62 -10.34
C TYR A 247 -16.00 15.04 -11.12
N GLU A 248 -17.21 15.60 -11.00
CA GLU A 248 -18.38 15.20 -11.78
C GLU A 248 -18.13 15.41 -13.28
N GLN A 249 -17.56 16.54 -13.69
CA GLN A 249 -17.19 16.76 -15.09
C GLN A 249 -16.22 15.71 -15.64
N ALA A 250 -15.20 15.33 -14.85
CA ALA A 250 -14.26 14.29 -15.24
C ALA A 250 -14.91 12.89 -15.22
N TYR A 251 -15.80 12.64 -14.25
CA TYR A 251 -16.57 11.40 -14.11
C TYR A 251 -17.50 11.17 -15.31
N GLU A 252 -18.22 12.19 -15.76
CA GLU A 252 -19.09 12.12 -16.95
C GLU A 252 -18.32 11.85 -18.24
N GLN A 253 -17.01 12.15 -18.25
CA GLN A 253 -16.08 11.78 -19.32
C GLN A 253 -15.41 10.42 -19.06
N GLY A 254 -15.90 9.61 -18.13
CA GLY A 254 -15.40 8.25 -17.88
C GLY A 254 -14.08 8.18 -17.11
N TYR A 255 -13.66 9.24 -16.40
CA TYR A 255 -12.40 9.25 -15.66
C TYR A 255 -12.54 8.56 -14.29
N PRO A 256 -11.92 7.38 -14.08
CA PRO A 256 -12.20 6.54 -12.91
C PRO A 256 -11.74 7.11 -11.58
N ASP A 257 -10.60 7.81 -11.54
CA ASP A 257 -10.09 8.43 -10.32
C ASP A 257 -11.06 9.51 -9.79
N SER A 258 -11.84 10.15 -10.67
CA SER A 258 -12.85 11.13 -10.24
C SER A 258 -14.08 10.46 -9.65
N ALA A 259 -14.53 9.32 -10.20
CA ALA A 259 -15.54 8.50 -9.53
C ALA A 259 -15.07 8.08 -8.13
N HIS A 260 -13.83 7.61 -8.02
CA HIS A 260 -13.25 7.24 -6.73
C HIS A 260 -13.26 8.41 -5.72
N ASN A 261 -12.79 9.59 -6.13
CA ASN A 261 -12.73 10.74 -5.23
C ASN A 261 -14.13 11.26 -4.86
N LEU A 262 -15.10 11.24 -5.78
CA LEU A 262 -16.51 11.52 -5.46
C LEU A 262 -17.03 10.54 -4.41
N ALA A 263 -16.73 9.24 -4.57
CA ALA A 263 -17.13 8.23 -3.60
C ALA A 263 -16.55 8.50 -2.21
N ILE A 264 -15.28 8.88 -2.11
CA ILE A 264 -14.60 9.22 -0.84
C ILE A 264 -15.21 10.47 -0.20
N ILE A 265 -15.52 11.50 -1.00
CA ILE A 265 -16.21 12.71 -0.52
C ILE A 265 -17.58 12.35 0.06
N TYR A 266 -18.40 11.60 -0.69
CA TYR A 266 -19.72 11.17 -0.22
C TYR A 266 -19.66 10.16 0.93
N GLN A 267 -18.54 9.46 1.13
CA GLN A 267 -18.35 8.61 2.31
C GLN A 267 -18.23 9.43 3.61
N GLY A 268 -17.93 10.73 3.52
CA GLY A 268 -17.62 11.60 4.65
C GLY A 268 -16.16 11.52 5.10
N ASN A 269 -15.29 10.92 4.28
CA ASN A 269 -13.87 10.74 4.58
C ASN A 269 -12.97 11.85 3.99
N SER A 270 -13.54 12.88 3.36
CA SER A 270 -12.77 14.07 2.96
C SER A 270 -12.32 14.83 4.20
N GLY A 271 -11.05 15.25 4.28
CA GLY A 271 -10.48 16.01 5.41
C GLY A 271 -11.04 17.44 5.59
N ALA A 272 -12.26 17.71 5.12
CA ALA A 272 -12.89 19.01 5.07
C ALA A 272 -13.85 19.25 6.25
N THR A 273 -14.12 20.53 6.51
CA THR A 273 -15.10 20.99 7.51
C THR A 273 -16.55 20.79 7.08
N VAL A 274 -16.81 20.44 5.82
CA VAL A 274 -18.15 20.21 5.29
C VAL A 274 -18.49 18.73 5.45
N ASN A 275 -19.49 18.43 6.29
CA ASN A 275 -19.99 17.07 6.50
C ASN A 275 -20.95 16.68 5.36
N ILE A 276 -20.40 16.21 4.23
CA ILE A 276 -21.16 15.56 3.17
C ILE A 276 -21.05 14.06 3.42
N LYS A 277 -22.16 13.41 3.80
CA LYS A 277 -22.23 11.96 3.98
C LYS A 277 -23.48 11.41 3.30
N ASP A 278 -23.27 10.55 2.32
CA ASP A 278 -24.28 9.83 1.54
C ASP A 278 -23.63 8.51 1.09
N LEU A 279 -23.82 7.45 1.88
CA LEU A 279 -23.15 6.17 1.63
C LEU A 279 -23.72 5.45 0.40
N GLU A 280 -24.99 5.64 0.07
CA GLU A 280 -25.59 5.10 -1.16
C GLU A 280 -24.91 5.71 -2.40
N LYS A 281 -24.74 7.04 -2.44
CA LYS A 281 -23.98 7.68 -3.52
C LYS A 281 -22.53 7.22 -3.52
N SER A 282 -21.88 7.14 -2.36
CA SER A 282 -20.51 6.64 -2.24
C SER A 282 -20.36 5.26 -2.88
N ILE A 283 -21.23 4.31 -2.53
CA ILE A 283 -21.25 2.96 -3.10
C ILE A 283 -21.46 3.03 -4.62
N SER A 284 -22.40 3.83 -5.10
CA SER A 284 -22.67 3.94 -6.54
C SER A 284 -21.45 4.40 -7.36
N TYR A 285 -20.69 5.36 -6.82
CA TYR A 285 -19.48 5.86 -7.46
C TYR A 285 -18.33 4.86 -7.40
N PHE A 286 -18.15 4.18 -6.25
CA PHE A 286 -17.17 3.10 -6.15
C PHE A 286 -17.48 1.94 -7.10
N GLU A 287 -18.74 1.53 -7.19
CA GLU A 287 -19.23 0.50 -8.12
C GLU A 287 -18.94 0.91 -9.57
N ARG A 288 -19.19 2.17 -9.93
CA ARG A 288 -18.90 2.65 -11.28
C ARG A 288 -17.40 2.64 -11.58
N ALA A 289 -16.55 3.13 -10.68
CA ALA A 289 -15.10 3.09 -10.84
C ALA A 289 -14.58 1.64 -10.92
N LYS A 290 -15.12 0.72 -10.12
CA LYS A 290 -14.83 -0.72 -10.18
C LYS A 290 -15.18 -1.31 -11.54
N GLN A 291 -16.35 -0.99 -12.09
CA GLN A 291 -16.76 -1.40 -13.45
C GLN A 291 -15.82 -0.87 -14.53
N TRP A 292 -15.17 0.27 -14.29
CA TRP A 292 -14.12 0.81 -15.17
C TRP A 292 -12.72 0.23 -14.91
N GLY A 293 -12.59 -0.74 -14.00
CA GLY A 293 -11.33 -1.43 -13.70
C GLY A 293 -10.44 -0.70 -12.70
N TYR A 294 -10.98 0.25 -11.93
CA TYR A 294 -10.20 0.98 -10.92
C TYR A 294 -10.10 0.20 -9.62
N ALA A 295 -8.99 -0.52 -9.45
CA ALA A 295 -8.74 -1.38 -8.30
C ALA A 295 -8.86 -0.68 -6.92
N PRO A 296 -8.38 0.58 -6.74
CA PRO A 296 -8.54 1.27 -5.45
C PRO A 296 -10.00 1.45 -5.03
N SER A 297 -10.93 1.63 -5.98
CA SER A 297 -12.37 1.69 -5.66
C SER A 297 -12.93 0.34 -5.22
N SER A 298 -12.45 -0.77 -5.82
CA SER A 298 -12.84 -2.11 -5.36
C SER A 298 -12.36 -2.36 -3.93
N ASN A 299 -11.12 -1.98 -3.61
CA ASN A 299 -10.59 -2.05 -2.25
C ASN A 299 -11.40 -1.18 -1.26
N ALA A 300 -11.61 0.09 -1.59
CA ALA A 300 -12.36 1.02 -0.74
C ALA A 300 -13.81 0.56 -0.49
N LEU A 301 -14.45 0.02 -1.53
CA LEU A 301 -15.77 -0.60 -1.40
C LEU A 301 -15.72 -1.82 -0.49
N GLY A 302 -14.73 -2.71 -0.68
CA GLY A 302 -14.57 -3.88 0.17
C GLY A 302 -14.40 -3.51 1.66
N ARG A 303 -13.61 -2.48 1.95
CA ARG A 303 -13.47 -1.91 3.30
C ARG A 303 -14.79 -1.37 3.86
N LEU A 304 -15.62 -0.74 3.03
CA LEU A 304 -16.95 -0.27 3.44
C LEU A 304 -17.88 -1.44 3.80
N TYR A 305 -17.85 -2.53 3.01
CA TYR A 305 -18.58 -3.76 3.32
C TYR A 305 -18.12 -4.39 4.64
N LEU A 306 -16.81 -4.47 4.89
CA LEU A 306 -16.29 -4.94 6.18
C LEU A 306 -16.67 -4.03 7.36
N LEU A 307 -16.86 -2.74 7.12
CA LEU A 307 -17.35 -1.83 8.15
C LEU A 307 -18.85 -2.06 8.43
N MET A 308 -19.66 -2.26 7.39
CA MET A 308 -21.09 -2.60 7.51
C MET A 308 -21.32 -3.90 8.29
N SER A 309 -20.41 -4.88 8.18
CA SER A 309 -20.51 -6.12 8.96
C SER A 309 -20.35 -5.91 10.47
N LYS A 310 -19.71 -4.82 10.90
CA LYS A 310 -19.47 -4.51 12.32
C LYS A 310 -20.44 -3.46 12.87
N ASP A 311 -20.92 -2.58 12.02
CA ASP A 311 -21.79 -1.47 12.41
C ASP A 311 -23.08 -1.47 11.57
N SER A 312 -24.16 -1.92 12.19
CA SER A 312 -25.50 -1.95 11.57
C SER A 312 -26.02 -0.56 11.23
N LYS A 313 -25.54 0.50 11.89
CA LYS A 313 -25.88 1.87 11.53
C LYS A 313 -25.22 2.27 10.20
N VAL A 314 -23.97 1.86 9.97
CA VAL A 314 -23.29 2.09 8.69
C VAL A 314 -24.02 1.34 7.58
N ALA A 315 -24.45 0.10 7.84
CA ALA A 315 -25.27 -0.67 6.88
C ALA A 315 -26.60 0.04 6.56
N ALA A 316 -27.29 0.54 7.58
CA ALA A 316 -28.54 1.28 7.40
C ALA A 316 -28.34 2.59 6.64
N ASP A 317 -27.30 3.36 6.97
CA ASP A 317 -26.91 4.61 6.28
C ASP A 317 -26.54 4.34 4.79
N ALA A 318 -26.11 3.12 4.47
CA ALA A 318 -25.75 2.66 3.13
C ALA A 318 -26.92 2.01 2.35
N GLY A 319 -28.14 2.03 2.90
CA GLY A 319 -29.32 1.47 2.26
C GLY A 319 -29.45 -0.05 2.39
N ASN A 320 -28.67 -0.69 3.29
CA ASN A 320 -28.61 -2.14 3.50
C ASN A 320 -28.46 -2.93 2.18
N PRO A 321 -27.30 -2.83 1.50
CA PRO A 321 -27.09 -3.50 0.22
C PRO A 321 -27.01 -5.05 0.31
N GLY A 322 -27.01 -5.62 1.53
CA GLY A 322 -26.99 -7.05 1.80
C GLY A 322 -27.92 -7.41 2.96
N ASN A 323 -28.07 -8.71 3.24
CA ASN A 323 -29.10 -9.21 4.16
C ASN A 323 -28.58 -9.46 5.59
N ASP A 324 -27.31 -9.85 5.73
CA ASP A 324 -26.72 -10.15 7.03
C ASP A 324 -25.22 -9.76 7.11
N PRO A 325 -24.65 -9.68 8.33
CA PRO A 325 -23.24 -9.32 8.53
C PRO A 325 -22.23 -10.28 7.88
N GLU A 326 -22.55 -11.57 7.72
CA GLU A 326 -21.61 -12.54 7.14
C GLU A 326 -21.48 -12.32 5.62
N GLU A 327 -22.59 -12.01 4.94
CA GLU A 327 -22.63 -11.64 3.53
C GLU A 327 -21.76 -10.40 3.24
N TYR A 328 -21.77 -9.41 4.15
CA TYR A 328 -20.90 -8.24 4.05
C TYR A 328 -19.41 -8.59 4.20
N VAL A 329 -19.05 -9.53 5.07
CA VAL A 329 -17.65 -10.00 5.18
C VAL A 329 -17.22 -10.67 3.88
N ILE A 330 -18.03 -11.59 3.34
CA ILE A 330 -17.72 -12.30 2.10
C ILE A 330 -17.54 -11.32 0.94
N THR A 331 -18.51 -10.43 0.74
CA THR A 331 -18.47 -9.40 -0.31
C THR A 331 -17.26 -8.48 -0.16
N GLY A 332 -16.98 -8.05 1.08
CA GLY A 332 -15.83 -7.20 1.38
C GLY A 332 -14.51 -7.85 1.01
N MET A 333 -14.34 -9.13 1.37
CA MET A 333 -13.15 -9.90 1.04
C MET A 333 -12.99 -10.13 -0.45
N GLU A 334 -14.06 -10.53 -1.16
CA GLU A 334 -14.01 -10.75 -2.62
C GLU A 334 -13.60 -9.49 -3.38
N LEU A 335 -14.14 -8.33 -2.99
CA LEU A 335 -13.78 -7.04 -3.59
C LEU A 335 -12.31 -6.67 -3.36
N MET A 336 -11.78 -6.95 -2.17
CA MET A 336 -10.38 -6.69 -1.84
C MET A 336 -9.44 -7.68 -2.52
N GLU A 337 -9.77 -8.96 -2.58
CA GLU A 337 -8.98 -9.97 -3.30
C GLU A 337 -8.90 -9.64 -4.79
N ASN A 338 -10.02 -9.21 -5.40
CA ASN A 338 -10.03 -8.73 -6.78
C ASN A 338 -9.17 -7.47 -6.99
N ALA A 339 -9.16 -6.55 -6.03
CA ALA A 339 -8.28 -5.36 -6.07
C ALA A 339 -6.80 -5.74 -5.96
N ALA A 340 -6.46 -6.65 -5.04
CA ALA A 340 -5.11 -7.17 -4.87
C ALA A 340 -4.61 -7.91 -6.12
N ASN A 341 -5.45 -8.77 -6.73
CA ASN A 341 -5.15 -9.42 -8.01
C ASN A 341 -4.99 -8.40 -9.16
N SER A 342 -5.66 -7.25 -9.03
CA SER A 342 -5.53 -6.14 -9.98
C SER A 342 -4.23 -5.34 -9.78
N GLY A 343 -3.49 -5.58 -8.69
CA GLY A 343 -2.20 -4.96 -8.36
C GLY A 343 -2.27 -3.82 -7.32
N ASP A 344 -3.42 -3.65 -6.66
CA ASP A 344 -3.62 -2.61 -5.64
C ASP A 344 -2.80 -2.94 -4.37
N PRO A 345 -1.77 -2.14 -4.05
CA PRO A 345 -0.89 -2.40 -2.90
C PRO A 345 -1.63 -2.29 -1.56
N ASP A 346 -2.53 -1.32 -1.45
CA ASP A 346 -3.33 -1.10 -0.24
C ASP A 346 -4.25 -2.30 0.04
N ALA A 347 -4.85 -2.91 -0.99
CA ALA A 347 -5.65 -4.11 -0.84
C ALA A 347 -4.81 -5.28 -0.34
N MET A 348 -3.60 -5.46 -0.90
CA MET A 348 -2.67 -6.49 -0.43
C MET A 348 -2.32 -6.28 1.04
N LEU A 349 -1.95 -5.06 1.44
CA LEU A 349 -1.65 -4.73 2.83
C LEU A 349 -2.83 -5.04 3.75
N MET A 350 -4.02 -4.57 3.38
CA MET A 350 -5.23 -4.76 4.18
C MET A 350 -5.65 -6.22 4.29
N LEU A 351 -5.58 -7.02 3.21
CA LEU A 351 -5.81 -8.47 3.28
C LEU A 351 -4.79 -9.15 4.18
N GLY A 352 -3.52 -8.76 4.10
CA GLY A 352 -2.47 -9.24 5.00
C GLY A 352 -2.81 -9.00 6.47
N LEU A 353 -3.35 -7.82 6.79
CA LEU A 353 -3.80 -7.48 8.15
C LEU A 353 -5.02 -8.29 8.57
N ILE A 354 -6.00 -8.46 7.67
CA ILE A 354 -7.24 -9.21 7.96
C ILE A 354 -6.92 -10.67 8.24
N PHE A 355 -6.19 -11.35 7.35
CA PHE A 355 -5.78 -12.75 7.53
C PHE A 355 -4.83 -12.93 8.73
N GLY A 356 -4.04 -11.91 9.07
CA GLY A 356 -3.18 -11.91 10.25
C GLY A 356 -3.94 -11.65 11.56
N SER A 357 -5.21 -11.26 11.50
CA SER A 357 -6.06 -10.93 12.63
C SER A 357 -7.11 -12.02 12.88
N LYS A 358 -7.66 -12.07 14.10
CA LYS A 358 -8.81 -12.93 14.44
C LYS A 358 -10.16 -12.23 14.24
N GLU A 359 -10.14 -11.00 13.73
CA GLU A 359 -11.28 -10.08 13.79
C GLU A 359 -12.51 -10.56 13.00
N TYR A 360 -12.28 -11.19 11.85
CA TYR A 360 -13.34 -11.69 10.97
C TYR A 360 -13.44 -13.23 10.96
N GLY A 361 -12.75 -13.93 11.87
CA GLY A 361 -12.70 -15.40 11.88
C GLY A 361 -11.92 -16.03 10.70
N LEU A 362 -11.33 -15.21 9.83
CA LEU A 362 -10.58 -15.61 8.63
C LEU A 362 -9.08 -15.81 8.89
N TYR A 363 -8.67 -16.07 10.14
CA TYR A 363 -7.25 -16.10 10.50
C TYR A 363 -6.47 -17.17 9.71
N ASP A 364 -5.52 -16.73 8.90
CA ASP A 364 -4.63 -17.56 8.09
C ASP A 364 -3.25 -16.90 7.94
N MET A 365 -2.29 -17.37 8.74
CA MET A 365 -0.94 -16.80 8.76
C MET A 365 -0.16 -17.02 7.47
N ALA A 366 -0.50 -18.02 6.65
CA ALA A 366 0.16 -18.23 5.36
C ALA A 366 -0.33 -17.20 4.34
N LYS A 367 -1.64 -17.00 4.24
CA LYS A 367 -2.22 -15.93 3.41
C LYS A 367 -1.76 -14.55 3.87
N ALA A 368 -1.73 -14.30 5.18
CA ALA A 368 -1.25 -13.04 5.73
C ALA A 368 0.19 -12.73 5.30
N GLN A 369 1.08 -13.73 5.37
CA GLN A 369 2.46 -13.59 4.90
C GLN A 369 2.52 -13.27 3.40
N ASN A 370 1.83 -14.05 2.57
CA ASN A 370 1.84 -13.88 1.11
C ASN A 370 1.39 -12.47 0.71
N TYR A 371 0.31 -11.97 1.28
CA TYR A 371 -0.18 -10.62 0.99
C TYR A 371 0.77 -9.53 1.48
N MET A 372 1.45 -9.72 2.62
CA MET A 372 2.47 -8.80 3.11
C MET A 372 3.72 -8.77 2.21
N GLU A 373 4.11 -9.93 1.69
CA GLU A 373 5.19 -10.03 0.69
C GLU A 373 4.82 -9.27 -0.58
N LEU A 374 3.61 -9.49 -1.12
CA LEU A 374 3.11 -8.80 -2.30
C LEU A 374 3.02 -7.29 -2.09
N ALA A 375 2.53 -6.83 -0.94
CA ALA A 375 2.47 -5.42 -0.60
C ALA A 375 3.87 -4.79 -0.54
N LEU A 376 4.83 -5.45 0.13
CA LEU A 376 6.22 -4.99 0.21
C LEU A 376 6.88 -4.91 -1.16
N ILE A 377 6.64 -5.93 -2.00
CA ILE A 377 7.06 -6.00 -3.39
C ILE A 377 6.55 -4.79 -4.20
N ARG A 378 5.32 -4.33 -3.93
CA ARG A 378 4.72 -3.15 -4.57
C ARG A 378 5.21 -1.81 -4.00
N GLY A 379 6.06 -1.84 -2.97
CA GLY A 379 6.64 -0.65 -2.35
C GLY A 379 5.97 -0.22 -1.05
N GLU A 380 5.03 -0.99 -0.49
CA GLU A 380 4.44 -0.71 0.81
C GLU A 380 5.41 -1.06 1.94
N LEU A 381 6.24 -0.09 2.30
CA LEU A 381 7.25 -0.26 3.35
C LEU A 381 6.63 -0.59 4.72
N GLU A 382 5.36 -0.24 4.95
CA GLU A 382 4.65 -0.63 6.16
C GLU A 382 4.52 -2.15 6.31
N ALA A 383 4.38 -2.87 5.19
CA ALA A 383 4.26 -4.33 5.16
C ALA A 383 5.49 -5.02 5.75
N TYR A 384 6.68 -4.42 5.63
CA TYR A 384 7.93 -4.95 6.19
C TYR A 384 7.80 -5.26 7.69
N ASN A 385 7.23 -4.32 8.47
CA ASN A 385 7.14 -4.48 9.92
C ASN A 385 6.21 -5.64 10.30
N TYR A 386 5.11 -5.80 9.59
CA TYR A 386 4.18 -6.92 9.79
C TYR A 386 4.79 -8.24 9.34
N LEU A 387 5.49 -8.25 8.21
CA LEU A 387 6.18 -9.43 7.70
C LEU A 387 7.24 -9.94 8.68
N VAL A 388 8.07 -9.05 9.23
CA VAL A 388 9.05 -9.39 10.28
C VAL A 388 8.38 -10.00 11.50
N ARG A 389 7.23 -9.45 11.93
CA ARG A 389 6.47 -10.01 13.07
C ARG A 389 5.95 -11.41 12.77
N ILE A 390 5.41 -11.64 11.58
CA ILE A 390 4.90 -12.94 11.13
C ILE A 390 6.04 -13.97 11.10
N LEU A 391 7.17 -13.63 10.48
CA LEU A 391 8.32 -14.54 10.36
C LEU A 391 8.94 -14.87 11.71
N ARG A 392 9.08 -13.88 12.61
CA ARG A 392 9.53 -14.11 13.99
C ARG A 392 8.60 -15.04 14.76
N ALA A 393 7.28 -14.88 14.60
CA ALA A 393 6.32 -15.76 15.25
C ALA A 393 6.43 -17.20 14.71
N LYS A 394 6.61 -17.37 13.39
CA LYS A 394 6.85 -18.69 12.77
C LYS A 394 8.15 -19.32 13.27
N MET A 395 9.23 -18.55 13.34
CA MET A 395 10.52 -19.02 13.88
C MET A 395 10.38 -19.44 15.34
N ALA A 396 9.73 -18.63 16.19
CA ALA A 396 9.51 -18.97 17.59
C ALA A 396 8.67 -20.25 17.75
N ALA A 397 7.63 -20.42 16.93
CA ALA A 397 6.83 -21.64 16.91
C ALA A 397 7.63 -22.87 16.47
N LYS A 398 8.49 -22.73 15.44
CA LYS A 398 9.41 -23.78 14.99
C LYS A 398 10.41 -24.18 16.08
N VAL A 399 11.03 -23.21 16.74
CA VAL A 399 11.98 -23.47 17.84
C VAL A 399 11.28 -24.11 19.04
N ALA A 400 10.06 -23.70 19.37
CA ALA A 400 9.26 -24.35 20.43
C ALA A 400 8.94 -25.80 20.08
N LEU A 401 8.54 -26.05 18.83
CA LEU A 401 8.32 -27.40 18.28
C LEU A 401 9.57 -28.28 18.36
N GLU A 402 10.72 -27.76 17.94
CA GLU A 402 11.99 -28.48 17.99
C GLU A 402 12.42 -28.80 19.43
N LYS A 403 12.16 -27.89 20.37
CA LYS A 403 12.45 -28.09 21.80
C LYS A 403 11.51 -29.08 22.48
N GLU A 404 10.23 -29.09 22.11
CA GLU A 404 9.22 -29.99 22.69
C GLU A 404 9.22 -31.39 22.05
N ASN A 405 9.71 -31.53 20.80
CA ASN A 405 9.65 -32.78 20.03
C ASN A 405 10.98 -33.15 19.35
N ALA A 406 12.12 -32.91 20.01
CA ALA A 406 13.45 -33.22 19.46
C ALA A 406 13.59 -34.66 18.91
N ASP A 407 12.85 -35.64 19.46
CA ASP A 407 12.91 -37.05 19.02
C ASP A 407 11.71 -37.52 18.15
N THR A 408 10.64 -36.73 18.07
CA THR A 408 9.33 -37.13 17.49
C THR A 408 9.00 -36.41 16.19
N PHE A 409 9.52 -35.20 15.96
CA PHE A 409 9.12 -34.35 14.84
C PHE A 409 9.65 -34.84 13.48
N GLU A 410 10.86 -35.39 13.42
CA GLU A 410 11.46 -35.91 12.17
C GLU A 410 10.65 -37.06 11.56
N LYS A 411 9.94 -37.81 12.40
CA LYS A 411 9.20 -39.03 12.00
C LYS A 411 7.78 -38.76 11.51
N LEU A 412 7.30 -37.52 11.54
CA LEU A 412 5.94 -37.15 11.11
C LEU A 412 5.83 -36.95 9.59
N SER A 413 4.66 -37.29 9.05
CA SER A 413 4.32 -37.03 7.65
C SER A 413 4.18 -35.52 7.39
N GLN A 414 4.37 -35.08 6.15
CA GLN A 414 4.28 -33.65 5.77
C GLN A 414 2.91 -33.04 6.16
N SER A 415 1.83 -33.80 6.02
CA SER A 415 0.46 -33.38 6.38
C SER A 415 0.26 -33.20 7.89
N ASP A 416 0.89 -34.07 8.69
CA ASP A 416 0.77 -34.01 10.15
C ASP A 416 1.66 -32.92 10.74
N LYS A 417 2.80 -32.64 10.09
CA LYS A 417 3.63 -31.46 10.38
C LYS A 417 2.83 -30.17 10.16
N GLU A 418 2.11 -30.05 9.05
CA GLU A 418 1.26 -28.88 8.77
C GLU A 418 0.08 -28.72 9.75
N LYS A 419 -0.59 -29.81 10.14
CA LYS A 419 -1.66 -29.77 11.15
C LYS A 419 -1.14 -29.35 12.53
N LEU A 420 0.02 -29.88 12.93
CA LEU A 420 0.65 -29.57 14.21
C LEU A 420 1.13 -28.11 14.27
N ILE A 421 1.71 -27.59 13.18
CA ILE A 421 2.08 -26.17 13.04
C ILE A 421 0.84 -25.27 13.18
N ARG A 422 -0.29 -25.62 12.55
CA ARG A 422 -1.54 -24.86 12.68
C ARG A 422 -2.10 -24.89 14.11
N GLN A 423 -2.00 -26.02 14.80
CA GLN A 423 -2.47 -26.16 16.18
C GLN A 423 -1.63 -25.33 17.15
N LEU A 424 -0.31 -25.36 17.04
CA LEU A 424 0.58 -24.65 17.95
C LEU A 424 0.63 -23.14 17.68
N ALA A 425 0.45 -22.71 16.43
CA ALA A 425 0.20 -21.30 16.12
C ALA A 425 -1.09 -20.79 16.81
N LYS A 426 -2.10 -21.67 16.94
CA LYS A 426 -3.36 -21.38 17.66
C LYS A 426 -3.13 -21.22 19.17
N GLU A 427 -2.25 -22.04 19.74
CA GLU A 427 -1.89 -22.04 21.17
C GLU A 427 -0.94 -20.89 21.55
N ALA A 428 0.01 -20.53 20.68
CA ALA A 428 0.85 -19.33 20.85
C ALA A 428 0.05 -18.02 20.76
N ALA A 429 -1.05 -18.02 20.00
CA ALA A 429 -1.97 -16.88 19.93
C ALA A 429 -2.92 -16.77 21.15
N THR A 430 -2.92 -17.74 22.08
CA THR A 430 -3.62 -17.65 23.37
C THR A 430 -2.73 -17.15 24.51
N SER A 431 -1.40 -17.17 24.35
CA SER A 431 -0.46 -16.64 25.35
C SER A 431 -0.17 -15.15 25.20
N THR A 432 -0.66 -14.50 24.14
CA THR A 432 -0.47 -13.06 23.88
C THR A 432 -1.52 -12.16 24.56
N SER A 433 -2.46 -12.71 25.34
CA SER A 433 -3.46 -11.92 26.08
C SER A 433 -2.99 -11.41 27.45
N THR A 434 -1.69 -11.42 27.76
CA THR A 434 -1.16 -10.98 29.07
C THR A 434 -0.12 -9.87 28.98
N ALA A 435 -0.24 -8.95 28.03
CA ALA A 435 0.65 -7.80 27.94
C ALA A 435 -0.07 -6.47 27.67
N THR A 436 -1.16 -6.19 28.39
CA THR A 436 -1.64 -4.83 28.67
C THR A 436 -2.49 -4.84 29.94
N ALA A 437 -1.91 -4.41 31.06
CA ALA A 437 -2.65 -3.84 32.19
C ALA A 437 -1.66 -3.11 33.11
N THR A 438 -1.51 -1.82 32.90
CA THR A 438 -1.14 -0.87 33.94
C THR A 438 -2.17 -0.93 35.08
N SER A 439 -1.67 -1.11 36.29
CA SER A 439 -2.26 -0.78 37.60
C SER A 439 -3.78 -0.57 37.69
N GLU A 440 -4.50 -1.52 38.30
CA GLU A 440 -5.52 -1.26 39.33
C GLU A 440 -6.09 -2.55 39.95
N SER A 441 -6.07 -2.59 41.29
CA SER A 441 -6.88 -3.43 42.20
C SER A 441 -6.61 -4.95 42.28
N GLY A 442 -6.18 -5.38 43.47
CA GLY A 442 -5.96 -6.77 43.84
C GLY A 442 -7.23 -7.61 43.71
N LYS A 443 -7.11 -8.74 43.02
CA LYS A 443 -8.13 -9.80 43.01
C LYS A 443 -7.81 -10.78 44.13
N HIS A 444 -8.53 -10.66 45.24
CA HIS A 444 -8.57 -11.69 46.27
C HIS A 444 -8.92 -13.06 45.63
N LYS A 445 -8.08 -14.08 45.85
CA LYS A 445 -8.28 -15.42 45.27
C LYS A 445 -9.37 -16.17 46.04
N LYS A 446 -10.27 -16.87 45.35
CA LYS A 446 -11.34 -17.68 45.98
C LYS A 446 -10.85 -19.07 46.37
N CYS A 447 -11.45 -19.66 47.41
CA CYS A 447 -11.17 -21.03 47.80
C CYS A 447 -11.55 -22.00 46.68
N GLY A 448 -10.71 -23.01 46.43
CA GLY A 448 -10.92 -24.01 45.39
C GLY A 448 -12.05 -25.00 45.67
N ASN A 449 -12.58 -25.05 46.89
CA ASN A 449 -13.77 -25.85 47.19
C ASN A 449 -15.02 -25.10 46.72
N SER A 450 -15.77 -25.65 45.76
CA SER A 450 -16.98 -25.03 45.20
C SER A 450 -18.08 -24.77 46.25
N GLY A 451 -18.05 -25.49 47.39
CA GLY A 451 -18.94 -25.25 48.53
C GLY A 451 -18.50 -24.11 49.47
N CYS A 452 -17.33 -23.50 49.26
CA CYS A 452 -16.77 -22.47 50.13
C CYS A 452 -16.69 -21.11 49.43
N GLN A 453 -17.33 -20.09 49.98
CA GLN A 453 -17.35 -18.74 49.41
C GLN A 453 -16.27 -17.80 49.98
N LYS A 454 -15.33 -18.33 50.79
CA LYS A 454 -14.25 -17.53 51.37
C LYS A 454 -13.27 -17.05 50.30
N VAL A 455 -12.85 -15.80 50.45
CA VAL A 455 -11.90 -15.12 49.56
C VAL A 455 -10.68 -14.70 50.38
N GLU A 456 -9.51 -14.74 49.77
CA GLU A 456 -8.22 -14.50 50.41
C GLU A 456 -8.04 -13.02 50.77
N GLU A 457 -8.21 -12.66 52.04
CA GLU A 457 -8.12 -11.26 52.53
C GLU A 457 -6.66 -10.75 52.64
N GLU A 458 -5.74 -11.62 53.08
CA GLU A 458 -4.29 -11.37 53.14
C GLU A 458 -3.56 -12.17 52.05
N GLU A 459 -2.62 -11.52 51.35
CA GLU A 459 -1.89 -12.10 50.22
C GLU A 459 -1.09 -13.35 50.64
N ASN A 460 -1.39 -14.50 50.02
CA ASN A 460 -0.83 -15.82 50.31
C ASN A 460 -1.26 -16.48 51.64
N SER A 461 -2.38 -16.05 52.24
CA SER A 461 -2.96 -16.74 53.41
C SER A 461 -3.59 -18.10 53.05
N PHE A 462 -3.95 -18.35 51.79
CA PHE A 462 -4.51 -19.63 51.37
C PHE A 462 -3.42 -20.64 51.02
N LYS A 463 -3.59 -21.89 51.46
CA LYS A 463 -2.62 -22.96 51.19
C LYS A 463 -2.93 -23.63 49.85
N HIS A 464 -1.91 -23.72 49.01
CA HIS A 464 -2.01 -24.32 47.68
C HIS A 464 -1.98 -25.86 47.76
N CYS A 465 -2.60 -26.51 46.77
CA CYS A 465 -2.58 -27.97 46.64
C CYS A 465 -1.13 -28.45 46.47
N GLY A 466 -0.66 -29.31 47.38
CA GLY A 466 0.74 -29.78 47.37
C GLY A 466 1.17 -30.54 46.11
N GLN A 467 0.24 -31.05 45.30
CA GLN A 467 0.56 -31.81 44.08
C GLN A 467 0.55 -30.96 42.80
N CYS A 468 -0.50 -30.16 42.56
CA CYS A 468 -0.62 -29.38 41.32
C CYS A 468 -0.28 -27.89 41.48
N GLN A 469 -0.27 -27.35 42.71
CA GLN A 469 -0.10 -25.92 43.02
C GLN A 469 -1.09 -24.95 42.34
N ARG A 470 -2.07 -25.45 41.57
CA ARG A 470 -3.02 -24.62 40.79
C ARG A 470 -4.24 -24.16 41.58
N VAL A 471 -4.53 -24.79 42.72
CA VAL A 471 -5.74 -24.55 43.51
C VAL A 471 -5.37 -24.20 44.95
N ALA A 472 -5.94 -23.13 45.49
CA ALA A 472 -5.68 -22.64 46.85
C ALA A 472 -6.90 -22.86 47.76
N TYR A 473 -6.65 -23.15 49.04
CA TYR A 473 -7.69 -23.48 50.03
C TYR A 473 -7.57 -22.61 51.28
N CYS A 474 -8.71 -22.11 51.76
CA CYS A 474 -8.77 -21.34 53.01
C CYS A 474 -8.58 -22.20 54.27
N SER A 475 -8.80 -23.52 54.18
CA SER A 475 -8.59 -24.46 55.29
C SER A 475 -8.32 -25.87 54.79
N ARG A 476 -7.80 -26.73 55.68
CA ARG A 476 -7.48 -28.13 55.37
C ARG A 476 -8.73 -28.97 55.14
N GLU A 477 -9.86 -28.60 55.75
CA GLU A 477 -11.17 -29.21 55.54
C GLU A 477 -11.66 -28.98 54.11
N CYS A 478 -11.59 -27.73 53.62
CA CYS A 478 -11.96 -27.40 52.24
C CYS A 478 -11.10 -28.14 51.21
N GLN A 479 -9.81 -28.31 51.48
CA GLN A 479 -8.94 -29.13 50.63
C GLN A 479 -9.40 -30.59 50.60
N LYS A 480 -9.76 -31.19 51.74
CA LYS A 480 -10.22 -32.59 51.81
C LYS A 480 -11.55 -32.80 51.10
N GLU A 481 -12.48 -31.86 51.23
CA GLU A 481 -13.78 -31.92 50.55
C GLU A 481 -13.63 -31.80 49.03
N HIS A 482 -12.86 -30.81 48.56
CA HIS A 482 -12.59 -30.66 47.13
C HIS A 482 -11.80 -31.86 46.56
N TRP A 483 -10.89 -32.44 47.35
CA TRP A 483 -10.18 -33.67 46.98
C TRP A 483 -11.13 -34.84 46.74
N LYS A 484 -12.16 -34.99 47.58
CA LYS A 484 -13.19 -36.03 47.46
C LYS A 484 -14.19 -35.76 46.34
N SER A 485 -14.53 -34.50 46.08
CA SER A 485 -15.57 -34.13 45.11
C SER A 485 -15.12 -34.20 43.64
N GLY A 486 -13.82 -34.40 43.39
CA GLY A 486 -13.32 -34.64 42.04
C GLY A 486 -11.91 -34.11 41.80
N HIS A 487 -11.35 -33.28 42.68
CA HIS A 487 -10.02 -32.72 42.42
C HIS A 487 -8.93 -33.79 42.28
N LYS A 488 -9.06 -34.94 42.97
CA LYS A 488 -8.13 -36.07 42.87
C LYS A 488 -7.96 -36.58 41.43
N THR A 489 -8.99 -36.56 40.59
CA THR A 489 -8.93 -37.12 39.23
C THR A 489 -8.26 -36.19 38.22
N VAL A 490 -8.25 -34.88 38.52
CA VAL A 490 -7.65 -33.82 37.69
C VAL A 490 -6.34 -33.27 38.29
N CYS A 491 -5.94 -33.75 39.47
CA CYS A 491 -4.68 -33.38 40.10
C CYS A 491 -3.50 -34.13 39.44
N SER A 492 -3.07 -33.67 38.27
CA SER A 492 -1.85 -34.16 37.62
C SER A 492 -0.61 -33.49 38.22
N SER A 493 0.35 -34.27 38.68
CA SER A 493 1.64 -33.78 39.19
C SER A 493 2.45 -33.13 38.07
N THR A 494 2.77 -31.85 38.22
CA THR A 494 4.03 -31.33 37.68
C THR A 494 5.14 -31.81 38.61
N SER A 495 5.61 -33.05 38.41
CA SER A 495 6.86 -33.52 39.01
C SER A 495 8.01 -32.92 38.21
N ASN A 496 8.62 -31.87 38.78
CA ASN A 496 9.96 -31.42 38.43
C ASN A 496 10.96 -32.59 38.55
N GLY A 497 12.02 -32.53 37.74
CA GLY A 497 13.11 -33.51 37.72
C GLY A 497 13.73 -33.78 39.10
N GLY A 498 14.29 -34.99 39.20
CA GLY A 498 15.06 -35.42 40.37
C GLY A 498 15.25 -36.93 40.51
N GLN A 499 15.76 -37.61 39.49
CA GLN A 499 16.89 -38.57 39.52
C GLN A 499 17.04 -39.24 38.15
#